data_AF-A0A3P7LG23-F1
#
_entry.id   AF-A0A3P7LG23-F1
#
_cell.length_a   1.000
_cell.length_b   1.000
_cell.length_c   1.000
_cell.angle_alpha   90.00
_cell.angle_beta   90.00
_cell.angle_gamma   90.00
#
_symmetry.space_group_name_H-M   'P 1'
#
loop_
_entity.id
_entity.type
_entity.pdbx_description
1 polymer ?
#
loop_
_entity_poly.entity_id
_entity_poly.type
_entity_poly.pdbx_seq_one_letter_code
_entity_poly.pdbx_strand_id
1 'polypeptide(L)'
;QPDSDPCVSVYTATGEWNTVDCGKTECFACETPQAMSDCADWYKAGYKDSGLYRILINGLSYNVYCNMDNGGGWTVFQSRVNGNESYWDRKWMEYKNGFITDRMSRSSNFWLGLELLHQLTAKDDDVTLRIEMRGDRTPGTSKPNEYWFNEYTKFQVGDDSSNYRLINMYLDWEDNTGNASTGWYDFTYSIGASFSTVDKINDPQPDCVTKYKMG
;
A
#
# COMPACT_ATOMS: atom_id res chain seq x y z
N GLN A 1 7.85 -17.37 -48.97
CA GLN A 1 9.23 -17.14 -48.49
C GLN A 1 9.69 -18.40 -47.78
N PRO A 2 10.96 -18.78 -47.91
CA PRO A 2 11.56 -19.82 -47.08
C PRO A 2 11.60 -19.32 -45.63
N ASP A 3 11.53 -20.26 -44.69
CA ASP A 3 11.68 -20.08 -43.24
C ASP A 3 10.54 -19.35 -42.51
N SER A 4 9.38 -20.01 -42.38
CA SER A 4 8.55 -19.78 -41.20
C SER A 4 9.12 -20.66 -40.08
N ASP A 5 10.10 -20.14 -39.35
CA ASP A 5 10.60 -20.82 -38.16
C ASP A 5 9.42 -21.24 -37.27
N PRO A 6 9.38 -22.49 -36.80
CA PRO A 6 8.28 -22.94 -35.96
C PRO A 6 8.25 -22.10 -34.69
N CYS A 7 7.07 -21.57 -34.34
CA CYS A 7 6.90 -20.93 -33.05
C CYS A 7 7.16 -21.96 -31.96
N VAL A 8 7.88 -21.56 -30.91
CA VAL A 8 8.24 -22.44 -29.79
C VAL A 8 7.67 -21.89 -28.50
N SER A 9 7.12 -22.77 -27.67
CA SER A 9 6.76 -22.47 -26.29
C SER A 9 7.67 -23.24 -25.34
N VAL A 10 7.91 -22.66 -24.16
CA VAL A 10 8.69 -23.29 -23.10
C VAL A 10 7.78 -23.53 -21.90
N TYR A 11 7.74 -24.78 -21.43
CA TYR A 11 7.06 -25.11 -20.19
C TYR A 11 7.97 -24.69 -19.03
N THR A 12 7.67 -23.56 -18.38
CA THR A 12 8.56 -22.99 -17.36
C THR A 12 8.78 -23.89 -16.14
N ALA A 13 7.83 -24.80 -15.86
CA ALA A 13 7.93 -25.77 -14.76
C ALA A 13 8.96 -26.89 -15.03
N THR A 14 9.13 -27.30 -16.29
CA THR A 14 10.00 -28.44 -16.66
C THR A 14 11.21 -28.02 -17.48
N GLY A 15 11.21 -26.81 -18.07
CA GLY A 15 12.22 -26.35 -19.02
C GLY A 15 12.10 -27.00 -20.40
N GLU A 16 11.00 -27.71 -20.69
CA GLU A 16 10.81 -28.41 -21.95
C GLU A 16 10.39 -27.45 -23.07
N TRP A 17 11.03 -27.63 -24.23
CA TRP A 17 10.76 -26.86 -25.43
C TRP A 17 9.80 -27.62 -26.33
N ASN A 18 8.74 -26.96 -26.78
CA ASN A 18 7.75 -27.52 -27.68
C ASN A 18 7.51 -26.59 -28.86
N THR A 19 7.27 -27.16 -30.04
CA THR A 19 6.80 -26.40 -31.22
C THR A 19 5.29 -26.22 -31.15
N VAL A 20 4.84 -24.98 -31.30
CA VAL A 20 3.43 -24.57 -31.25
C VAL A 20 2.99 -23.92 -32.55
N ASP A 21 1.68 -23.94 -32.79
CA ASP A 21 1.07 -23.22 -33.90
C ASP A 21 1.13 -21.71 -33.64
N CYS A 22 1.75 -20.97 -34.55
CA CYS A 22 1.90 -19.52 -34.47
C CYS A 22 0.57 -18.74 -34.45
N GLY A 23 -0.54 -19.36 -34.85
CA GLY A 23 -1.88 -18.75 -34.80
C GLY A 23 -2.61 -18.91 -33.46
N LYS A 24 -2.06 -19.68 -32.51
CA LYS A 24 -2.70 -19.92 -31.21
C LYS A 24 -2.25 -18.90 -30.16
N THR A 25 -3.23 -18.38 -29.42
CA THR A 25 -2.98 -17.58 -28.21
C THR A 25 -2.86 -18.53 -27.03
N GLU A 26 -1.65 -18.71 -26.51
CA GLU A 26 -1.42 -19.47 -25.27
C GLU A 26 -1.25 -18.50 -24.09
N CYS A 27 -1.90 -18.80 -22.97
CA CYS A 27 -1.68 -18.08 -21.73
C CYS A 27 -0.44 -18.67 -21.04
N PHE A 28 0.63 -17.88 -20.93
CA PHE A 28 1.77 -18.26 -20.11
C PHE A 28 1.38 -18.12 -18.63
N ALA A 29 1.14 -19.25 -17.98
CA ALA A 29 1.08 -19.31 -16.52
C ALA A 29 2.51 -19.42 -16.00
N CYS A 30 3.12 -18.29 -15.66
CA CYS A 30 4.37 -18.32 -14.91
C CYS A 30 4.08 -18.82 -13.50
N GLU A 31 4.47 -20.05 -13.20
CA GLU A 31 4.57 -20.52 -11.82
C GLU A 31 5.66 -19.69 -11.13
N THR A 32 5.25 -18.69 -10.34
CA THR A 32 6.16 -18.00 -9.46
C THR A 32 6.53 -18.97 -8.33
N PRO A 33 7.81 -19.35 -8.15
CA PRO A 33 8.23 -20.34 -7.15
C PRO A 33 7.88 -19.92 -5.71
N GLN A 34 7.63 -18.63 -5.52
CA GLN A 34 7.34 -18.00 -4.25
C GLN A 34 6.02 -17.25 -4.36
N ALA A 35 5.16 -17.45 -3.36
CA ALA A 35 3.93 -16.69 -3.26
C ALA A 35 4.28 -15.21 -3.06
N MET A 36 3.81 -14.36 -3.97
CA MET A 36 4.02 -12.92 -3.90
C MET A 36 3.25 -12.39 -2.70
N SER A 37 3.96 -11.86 -1.72
CA SER A 37 3.36 -11.48 -0.43
C SER A 37 3.11 -9.98 -0.30
N ASP A 38 3.70 -9.19 -1.19
CA ASP A 38 3.46 -7.75 -1.34
C ASP A 38 3.74 -7.30 -2.79
N CYS A 39 3.55 -6.00 -3.05
CA CYS A 39 3.83 -5.41 -4.35
C CYS A 39 5.32 -5.35 -4.70
N ALA A 40 6.22 -5.35 -3.72
CA ALA A 40 7.65 -5.33 -3.95
C ALA A 40 8.14 -6.68 -4.52
N ASP A 41 7.55 -7.79 -4.06
CA ASP A 41 7.79 -9.12 -4.63
C ASP A 41 7.39 -9.15 -6.13
N TRP A 42 6.19 -8.65 -6.46
CA TRP A 42 5.73 -8.52 -7.85
C TRP A 42 6.67 -7.64 -8.69
N TYR A 43 7.09 -6.51 -8.14
CA TYR A 43 7.99 -5.59 -8.81
C TYR A 43 9.36 -6.23 -9.08
N LYS A 44 9.92 -6.96 -8.12
CA LYS A 44 11.18 -7.72 -8.27
C LYS A 44 11.06 -8.83 -9.32
N ALA A 45 9.89 -9.45 -9.44
CA ALA A 45 9.57 -10.44 -10.47
C ALA A 45 9.39 -9.84 -11.89
N GLY A 46 9.54 -8.52 -12.04
CA GLY A 46 9.53 -7.85 -13.35
C GLY A 46 8.18 -7.25 -13.74
N TYR A 47 7.16 -7.31 -12.87
CA TYR A 47 5.86 -6.69 -13.14
C TYR A 47 5.94 -5.19 -12.83
N LYS A 48 5.85 -4.35 -13.87
CA LYS A 48 6.10 -2.90 -13.78
C LYS A 48 4.86 -2.03 -14.01
N ASP A 49 3.71 -2.62 -14.32
CA ASP A 49 2.48 -1.87 -14.53
C ASP A 49 1.75 -1.64 -13.20
N SER A 50 1.34 -0.40 -12.93
CA SER A 50 0.51 -0.13 -11.75
C SER A 50 -0.89 -0.73 -11.92
N GLY A 51 -1.42 -1.38 -10.90
CA GLY A 51 -2.68 -2.11 -11.04
C GLY A 51 -3.09 -2.90 -9.82
N LEU A 52 -4.13 -3.73 -9.98
CA LEU A 52 -4.55 -4.68 -8.97
C LEU A 52 -3.70 -5.94 -9.07
N TYR A 53 -3.17 -6.35 -7.93
CA TYR A 53 -2.39 -7.58 -7.79
C TYR A 53 -2.97 -8.43 -6.68
N ARG A 54 -2.75 -9.72 -6.80
CA ARG A 54 -3.08 -10.69 -5.77
C ARG A 54 -1.83 -10.97 -4.94
N ILE A 55 -1.93 -10.84 -3.63
CA ILE A 55 -0.86 -11.18 -2.69
C ILE A 55 -1.30 -12.30 -1.75
N LEU A 56 -0.35 -13.06 -1.25
CA LEU A 56 -0.56 -14.12 -0.27
C LEU A 56 0.27 -13.83 0.98
N ILE A 57 -0.40 -13.64 2.11
CA ILE A 57 0.24 -13.42 3.40
C ILE A 57 -0.41 -14.32 4.44
N ASN A 58 0.40 -15.05 5.20
CA ASN A 58 -0.06 -16.04 6.19
C ASN A 58 -1.09 -17.05 5.64
N GLY A 59 -0.95 -17.45 4.37
CA GLY A 59 -1.86 -18.39 3.70
C GLY A 59 -3.20 -17.79 3.27
N LEU A 60 -3.43 -16.49 3.52
CA LEU A 60 -4.62 -15.76 3.11
C LEU A 60 -4.33 -14.90 1.88
N SER A 61 -5.31 -14.85 0.98
CA SER A 61 -5.21 -14.17 -0.30
C SER A 61 -5.91 -12.82 -0.25
N TYR A 62 -5.23 -11.77 -0.70
CA TYR A 62 -5.77 -10.41 -0.76
C TYR A 62 -5.58 -9.81 -2.15
N ASN A 63 -6.53 -9.00 -2.56
CA ASN A 63 -6.32 -8.07 -3.67
C ASN A 63 -5.75 -6.77 -3.08
N VAL A 64 -4.74 -6.20 -3.72
CA VAL A 64 -4.13 -4.93 -3.35
C VAL A 64 -3.88 -4.09 -4.59
N TYR A 65 -3.86 -2.77 -4.43
CA TYR A 65 -3.38 -1.90 -5.49
C TYR A 65 -1.87 -1.70 -5.36
N CYS A 66 -1.13 -2.12 -6.38
CA CYS A 66 0.31 -1.88 -6.48
C CYS A 66 0.57 -0.65 -7.34
N ASN A 67 1.27 0.32 -6.75
CA ASN A 67 1.85 1.41 -7.49
C ASN A 67 3.30 1.03 -7.86
N MET A 68 3.53 0.87 -9.15
CA MET A 68 4.82 0.49 -9.73
C MET A 68 5.63 1.70 -10.23
N ASP A 69 5.10 2.92 -10.07
CA ASP A 69 5.82 4.16 -10.35
C ASP A 69 6.75 4.54 -9.16
N ASN A 70 7.59 5.57 -9.34
CA ASN A 70 8.42 6.15 -8.27
C ASN A 70 9.28 5.10 -7.52
N GLY A 71 10.05 4.29 -8.26
CA GLY A 71 10.82 3.19 -7.69
C GLY A 71 10.04 1.87 -7.57
N GLY A 72 8.70 1.96 -7.56
CA GLY A 72 7.76 0.86 -7.68
C GLY A 72 7.73 -0.13 -6.51
N GLY A 73 6.79 -1.07 -6.58
CA GLY A 73 6.59 -2.07 -5.53
C GLY A 73 5.82 -1.58 -4.31
N TRP A 74 5.12 -0.45 -4.43
CA TRP A 74 4.37 0.13 -3.32
C TRP A 74 2.99 -0.51 -3.18
N THR A 75 2.73 -1.17 -2.05
CA THR A 75 1.37 -1.61 -1.67
C THR A 75 0.60 -0.43 -1.11
N VAL A 76 -0.41 0.05 -1.84
CA VAL A 76 -1.21 1.19 -1.38
C VAL A 76 -2.25 0.70 -0.38
N PHE A 77 -2.17 1.16 0.87
CA PHE A 77 -3.12 0.78 1.93
C PHE A 77 -4.21 1.83 2.19
N GLN A 78 -3.99 3.08 1.78
CA GLN A 78 -4.94 4.17 1.91
C GLN A 78 -4.84 5.11 0.71
N SER A 79 -5.99 5.58 0.23
CA SER A 79 -6.08 6.59 -0.82
C SER A 79 -7.26 7.51 -0.57
N ARG A 80 -7.06 8.81 -0.79
CA ARG A 80 -8.08 9.87 -0.71
C ARG A 80 -7.93 10.82 -1.89
N VAL A 81 -8.83 10.71 -2.85
CA VAL A 81 -8.86 11.54 -4.06
C VAL A 81 -9.99 12.57 -4.04
N ASN A 82 -11.02 12.36 -3.24
CA ASN A 82 -12.12 13.30 -3.03
C ASN A 82 -12.80 13.09 -1.66
N GLY A 83 -13.76 13.96 -1.32
CA GLY A 83 -14.50 13.94 -0.06
C GLY A 83 -15.80 13.12 -0.08
N ASN A 84 -16.05 12.32 -1.12
CA ASN A 84 -17.36 11.65 -1.29
C ASN A 84 -17.53 10.40 -0.43
N GLU A 85 -16.45 9.91 0.19
CA GLU A 85 -16.48 8.74 1.07
C GLU A 85 -16.15 9.17 2.49
N SER A 86 -17.05 8.83 3.42
CA SER A 86 -16.81 9.08 4.84
C SER A 86 -15.87 8.01 5.40
N TYR A 87 -14.82 8.50 6.06
CA TYR A 87 -13.90 7.70 6.87
C TYR A 87 -14.24 7.86 8.36
N TRP A 88 -14.82 8.98 8.76
CA TRP A 88 -14.94 9.33 10.17
C TRP A 88 -15.95 8.45 10.91
N ASP A 89 -17.12 8.17 10.32
CA ASP A 89 -18.21 7.43 10.96
C ASP A 89 -18.09 5.90 10.78
N ARG A 90 -16.93 5.43 10.33
CA ARG A 90 -16.63 4.01 10.16
C ARG A 90 -16.29 3.38 11.51
N LYS A 91 -16.80 2.18 11.73
CA LYS A 91 -16.62 1.43 12.98
C LYS A 91 -15.30 0.67 13.03
N TRP A 92 -14.92 0.23 14.23
CA TRP A 92 -13.69 -0.54 14.46
C TRP A 92 -13.53 -1.71 13.49
N MET A 93 -14.59 -2.49 13.28
CA MET A 93 -14.54 -3.66 12.39
C MET A 93 -14.35 -3.29 10.91
N GLU A 94 -14.84 -2.13 10.48
CA GLU A 94 -14.62 -1.63 9.12
C GLU A 94 -13.16 -1.21 8.94
N TYR A 95 -12.59 -0.49 9.90
CA TYR A 95 -11.17 -0.12 9.87
C TYR A 95 -10.23 -1.32 9.99
N LYS A 96 -10.61 -2.31 10.79
CA LYS A 96 -9.87 -3.57 10.94
C LYS A 96 -9.81 -4.34 9.61
N ASN A 97 -10.96 -4.54 8.97
CA ASN A 97 -11.08 -5.39 7.78
C ASN A 97 -10.84 -4.66 6.46
N GLY A 98 -10.91 -3.33 6.46
CA GLY A 98 -10.91 -2.54 5.23
C GLY A 98 -12.31 -2.19 4.74
N PHE A 99 -12.38 -1.14 3.92
CA PHE A 99 -13.61 -0.72 3.25
C PHE A 99 -13.29 -0.14 1.88
N ILE A 100 -14.23 -0.32 0.95
CA ILE A 100 -14.15 0.16 -0.44
C ILE A 100 -13.00 -0.51 -1.23
N THR A 101 -12.63 -1.73 -0.82
CA THR A 101 -11.53 -2.49 -1.43
C THR A 101 -11.91 -3.16 -2.76
N ASP A 102 -13.20 -3.24 -3.08
CA ASP A 102 -13.74 -3.83 -4.31
C ASP A 102 -13.51 -2.99 -5.57
N ARG A 103 -13.28 -1.68 -5.40
CA ARG A 103 -13.04 -0.71 -6.49
C ARG A 103 -11.70 0.01 -6.36
N MET A 104 -10.70 -0.64 -5.76
CA MET A 104 -9.36 -0.05 -5.58
C MET A 104 -8.72 0.30 -6.92
N SER A 105 -8.20 1.52 -6.98
CA SER A 105 -7.46 2.07 -8.10
C SER A 105 -6.69 3.30 -7.62
N ARG A 106 -5.80 3.83 -8.46
CA ARG A 106 -5.15 5.13 -8.20
C ARG A 106 -6.12 6.29 -8.01
N SER A 107 -7.36 6.15 -8.50
CA SER A 107 -8.37 7.21 -8.55
C SER A 107 -9.59 6.92 -7.67
N SER A 108 -9.47 6.03 -6.68
CA SER A 108 -10.55 5.74 -5.73
C SER A 108 -10.13 5.98 -4.28
N ASN A 109 -11.13 6.25 -3.44
CA ASN A 109 -10.94 6.30 -1.99
C ASN A 109 -11.09 4.89 -1.44
N PHE A 110 -10.12 4.40 -0.69
CA PHE A 110 -10.23 3.12 -0.01
C PHE A 110 -9.33 3.04 1.23
N TRP A 111 -9.65 2.08 2.10
CA TRP A 111 -8.83 1.70 3.24
C TRP A 111 -8.66 0.19 3.20
N LEU A 112 -7.41 -0.27 3.16
CA LEU A 112 -7.08 -1.67 2.96
C LEU A 112 -7.40 -2.54 4.19
N GLY A 113 -7.35 -1.95 5.38
CA GLY A 113 -7.61 -2.63 6.64
C GLY A 113 -6.37 -2.69 7.54
N LEU A 114 -6.57 -2.48 8.83
CA LEU A 114 -5.50 -2.52 9.84
C LEU A 114 -4.88 -3.90 9.97
N GLU A 115 -5.67 -4.96 9.82
CA GLU A 115 -5.18 -6.33 9.96
C GLU A 115 -4.16 -6.66 8.86
N LEU A 116 -4.48 -6.36 7.61
CA LEU A 116 -3.55 -6.57 6.51
C LEU A 116 -2.35 -5.62 6.59
N LEU A 117 -2.56 -4.36 7.01
CA LEU A 117 -1.47 -3.41 7.22
C LEU A 117 -0.47 -3.91 8.27
N HIS A 118 -0.96 -4.39 9.42
CA HIS A 118 -0.14 -5.01 10.45
C HIS A 118 0.70 -6.15 9.85
N GLN A 119 0.06 -7.10 9.16
CA GLN A 119 0.75 -8.26 8.58
C GLN A 119 1.84 -7.84 7.58
N LEU A 120 1.56 -6.85 6.72
CA LEU A 120 2.54 -6.30 5.77
C LEU A 120 3.75 -5.69 6.49
N THR A 121 3.52 -4.93 7.56
CA THR A 121 4.59 -4.28 8.33
C THR A 121 5.33 -5.20 9.30
N ALA A 122 4.74 -6.36 9.65
CA ALA A 122 5.36 -7.34 10.54
C ALA A 122 6.28 -8.33 9.79
N LYS A 123 6.22 -8.36 8.46
CA LYS A 123 7.01 -9.26 7.62
C LYS A 123 8.50 -8.88 7.58
N ASP A 124 8.79 -7.59 7.62
CA ASP A 124 10.15 -7.04 7.50
C ASP A 124 10.30 -5.87 8.49
N ASP A 125 11.45 -5.79 9.16
CA ASP A 125 11.75 -4.67 10.07
C ASP A 125 12.12 -3.39 9.30
N ASP A 126 12.38 -3.49 8.00
CA ASP A 126 12.76 -2.39 7.11
C ASP A 126 11.66 -2.00 6.11
N VAL A 127 10.41 -1.93 6.61
CA VAL A 127 9.29 -1.41 5.80
C VAL A 127 9.33 0.12 5.75
N THR A 128 9.25 0.67 4.55
CA THR A 128 9.15 2.12 4.33
C THR A 128 7.70 2.52 4.06
N LEU A 129 7.21 3.52 4.79
CA LEU A 129 5.95 4.21 4.55
C LEU A 129 6.20 5.45 3.70
N ARG A 130 5.53 5.53 2.55
CA ARG A 130 5.50 6.74 1.73
C ARG A 130 4.12 7.40 1.83
N ILE A 131 4.09 8.69 2.18
CA ILE A 131 2.86 9.50 2.19
C ILE A 131 2.95 10.51 1.07
N GLU A 132 1.94 10.55 0.20
CA GLU A 132 1.82 11.50 -0.90
C GLU A 132 0.56 12.34 -0.77
N MET A 133 0.67 13.64 -1.03
CA MET A 133 -0.42 14.60 -0.90
C MET A 133 -0.36 15.63 -2.04
N ARG A 134 -1.53 16.14 -2.43
CA ARG A 134 -1.66 17.35 -3.22
C ARG A 134 -2.54 18.35 -2.50
N GLY A 135 -2.09 19.59 -2.44
CA GLY A 135 -2.90 20.67 -1.86
C GLY A 135 -2.08 21.80 -1.28
N ASP A 136 -2.81 22.69 -0.61
CA ASP A 136 -2.27 23.83 0.11
C ASP A 136 -1.82 23.40 1.53
N ARG A 137 -0.51 23.46 1.80
CA ARG A 137 0.04 23.27 3.15
C ARG A 137 0.12 24.56 3.97
N THR A 138 -0.10 25.73 3.36
CA THR A 138 0.06 27.04 4.00
C THR A 138 -1.06 27.98 3.53
N PRO A 139 -2.07 28.24 4.38
CA PRO A 139 -3.23 29.04 4.00
C PRO A 139 -2.85 30.32 3.25
N GLY A 140 -3.32 30.45 2.01
CA GLY A 140 -3.03 31.60 1.15
C GLY A 140 -1.77 31.47 0.29
N THR A 141 -1.24 30.26 0.12
CA THR A 141 -0.14 30.00 -0.82
C THR A 141 -0.50 30.39 -2.25
N SER A 142 0.50 30.82 -3.02
CA SER A 142 0.36 31.05 -4.46
C SER A 142 0.27 29.74 -5.27
N LYS A 143 0.50 28.59 -4.63
CA LYS A 143 0.49 27.25 -5.24
C LYS A 143 -0.45 26.27 -4.50
N PRO A 144 -1.78 26.42 -4.61
CA PRO A 144 -2.74 25.65 -3.83
C PRO A 144 -2.83 24.16 -4.19
N ASN A 145 -2.14 23.72 -5.25
CA ASN A 145 -2.16 22.34 -5.76
C ASN A 145 -0.75 21.72 -5.82
N GLU A 146 0.15 22.17 -4.95
CA GLU A 146 1.52 21.66 -4.90
C GLU A 146 1.54 20.19 -4.45
N TYR A 147 2.54 19.45 -4.93
CA TYR A 147 2.74 18.04 -4.60
C TYR A 147 3.74 17.91 -3.46
N TRP A 148 3.34 17.14 -2.45
CA TRP A 148 4.08 16.93 -1.23
C TRP A 148 4.24 15.43 -0.98
N PHE A 149 5.43 14.99 -0.60
CA PHE A 149 5.62 13.63 -0.12
C PHE A 149 6.68 13.56 0.97
N ASN A 150 6.65 12.47 1.73
CA ASN A 150 7.71 12.06 2.65
C ASN A 150 7.77 10.54 2.76
N GLU A 151 8.96 10.01 3.03
CA GLU A 151 9.19 8.61 3.34
C GLU A 151 9.66 8.44 4.78
N TYR A 152 9.13 7.42 5.45
CA TYR A 152 9.44 7.04 6.82
C TYR A 152 9.85 5.57 6.84
N THR A 153 11.10 5.31 7.21
CA THR A 153 11.64 3.94 7.34
C THR A 153 11.17 3.28 8.63
N LYS A 154 11.36 1.95 8.76
CA LYS A 154 11.02 1.17 9.96
C LYS A 154 9.56 1.30 10.40
N PHE A 155 8.66 1.50 9.45
CA PHE A 155 7.25 1.68 9.71
C PHE A 155 6.64 0.36 10.18
N GLN A 156 6.08 0.37 11.39
CA GLN A 156 5.53 -0.83 12.01
C GLN A 156 4.23 -0.56 12.76
N VAL A 157 3.21 -1.36 12.47
CA VAL A 157 1.91 -1.35 13.15
C VAL A 157 1.76 -2.63 13.94
N GLY A 158 1.28 -2.53 15.18
CA GLY A 158 1.04 -3.68 16.06
C GLY A 158 -0.21 -4.47 15.68
N ASP A 159 -0.44 -5.58 16.37
CA ASP A 159 -1.59 -6.44 16.15
C ASP A 159 -2.88 -5.90 16.81
N ASP A 160 -3.98 -6.63 16.65
CA ASP A 160 -5.28 -6.32 17.27
C ASP A 160 -5.23 -6.25 18.80
N SER A 161 -4.36 -7.04 19.45
CA SER A 161 -4.22 -7.04 20.92
C SER A 161 -3.60 -5.74 21.44
N SER A 162 -2.77 -5.11 20.61
CA SER A 162 -2.21 -3.77 20.84
C SER A 162 -3.12 -2.63 20.38
N ASN A 163 -4.32 -2.94 19.87
CA ASN A 163 -5.21 -2.01 19.17
C ASN A 163 -4.52 -1.33 17.98
N TYR A 164 -3.76 -2.10 17.19
CA TYR A 164 -3.03 -1.62 16.02
C TYR A 164 -2.18 -0.40 16.31
N ARG A 165 -1.42 -0.44 17.41
CA ARG A 165 -0.55 0.66 17.83
C ARG A 165 0.48 0.97 16.76
N LEU A 166 0.72 2.25 16.48
CA LEU A 166 1.88 2.66 15.70
C LEU A 166 3.14 2.39 16.53
N ILE A 167 3.85 1.30 16.24
CA ILE A 167 5.00 0.85 17.02
C ILE A 167 6.22 1.69 16.69
N ASN A 168 6.48 1.91 15.41
CA ASN A 168 7.68 2.58 14.96
C ASN A 168 7.49 3.28 13.62
N MET A 169 8.27 4.34 13.42
CA MET A 169 8.52 5.00 12.14
C MET A 169 9.70 5.96 12.34
N TYR A 170 10.58 6.06 11.36
CA TYR A 170 11.79 6.88 11.47
C TYR A 170 11.93 7.80 10.27
N LEU A 171 12.22 9.07 10.55
CA LEU A 171 12.61 10.07 9.58
C LEU A 171 14.01 10.58 9.94
N ASP A 172 14.93 10.49 8.98
CA ASP A 172 16.20 11.22 9.07
C ASP A 172 15.95 12.68 8.67
N TRP A 173 16.19 13.61 9.59
CA TRP A 173 15.93 15.03 9.34
C TRP A 173 17.09 15.71 8.59
N GLU A 174 18.30 15.13 8.64
CA GLU A 174 19.47 15.63 7.89
C GLU A 174 19.40 15.15 6.43
N ASP A 175 18.87 13.94 6.21
CA ASP A 175 18.76 13.30 4.89
C ASP A 175 17.32 12.82 4.62
N ASN A 176 16.36 13.73 4.69
CA ASN A 176 14.97 13.37 4.44
C ASN A 176 14.70 13.08 2.96
N THR A 177 13.90 12.06 2.69
CA THR A 177 13.38 11.79 1.34
C THR A 177 11.98 12.38 1.23
N GLY A 178 11.90 13.61 0.74
CA GLY A 178 10.63 14.30 0.56
C GLY A 178 10.71 15.81 0.65
N ASN A 179 9.54 16.44 0.61
CA ASN A 179 9.37 17.88 0.76
C ASN A 179 8.19 18.21 1.71
N ALA A 180 7.56 17.20 2.30
CA ALA A 180 6.37 17.37 3.15
C ALA A 180 6.71 17.64 4.62
N SER A 181 7.94 17.39 5.07
CA SER A 181 8.33 17.65 6.46
C SER A 181 9.41 18.73 6.54
N THR A 182 9.28 19.60 7.54
CA THR A 182 10.31 20.55 7.95
C THR A 182 10.96 20.12 9.26
N GLY A 183 10.79 18.85 9.67
CA GLY A 183 11.33 18.24 10.89
C GLY A 183 10.60 18.58 12.19
N TRP A 184 9.88 19.71 12.25
CA TRP A 184 9.14 20.15 13.44
C TRP A 184 7.66 19.71 13.38
N TYR A 185 7.18 18.97 14.39
CA TYR A 185 5.80 18.40 14.46
C TYR A 185 5.39 17.48 13.30
N ASP A 186 6.17 16.41 13.06
CA ASP A 186 5.88 15.41 12.03
C ASP A 186 4.98 14.25 12.52
N PHE A 187 4.58 13.35 11.63
CA PHE A 187 3.81 12.15 11.94
C PHE A 187 4.50 11.20 12.94
N THR A 188 5.82 11.33 13.14
CA THR A 188 6.57 10.58 14.17
C THR A 188 6.08 10.85 15.59
N TYR A 189 5.37 11.96 15.86
CA TYR A 189 4.74 12.22 17.16
C TYR A 189 3.59 11.27 17.48
N SER A 190 3.03 10.57 16.49
CA SER A 190 2.01 9.56 16.70
C SER A 190 2.56 8.20 17.15
N ILE A 191 3.89 8.02 17.19
CA ILE A 191 4.51 6.77 17.66
C ILE A 191 4.04 6.47 19.09
N GLY A 192 3.60 5.23 19.29
CA GLY A 192 3.04 4.74 20.55
C GLY A 192 1.53 4.92 20.67
N ALA A 193 0.88 5.69 19.78
CA ALA A 193 -0.57 5.83 19.78
C ALA A 193 -1.27 4.57 19.24
N SER A 194 -2.29 4.11 19.95
CA SER A 194 -3.21 3.08 19.46
C SER A 194 -4.25 3.67 18.51
N PHE A 195 -4.64 2.90 17.50
CA PHE A 195 -5.68 3.31 16.56
C PHE A 195 -7.01 3.53 17.28
N SER A 196 -7.84 4.47 16.82
CA SER A 196 -9.12 4.75 17.46
C SER A 196 -10.23 4.94 16.43
N THR A 197 -11.44 4.52 16.76
CA THR A 197 -12.64 4.76 15.95
C THR A 197 -13.73 5.36 16.80
N VAL A 198 -14.81 5.80 16.16
CA VAL A 198 -15.96 6.43 16.83
C VAL A 198 -16.64 5.53 17.86
N ASP A 199 -16.50 4.21 17.71
CA ASP A 199 -17.06 3.19 18.59
C ASP A 199 -15.99 2.47 19.45
N LYS A 200 -14.70 2.78 19.27
CA LYS A 200 -13.59 2.23 20.08
C LYS A 200 -12.46 3.24 20.18
N ILE A 201 -12.53 4.12 21.17
CA ILE A 201 -11.52 5.14 21.43
C ILE A 201 -10.43 4.56 22.33
N ASN A 202 -9.21 4.45 21.80
CA ASN A 202 -8.02 4.03 22.55
C ASN A 202 -7.06 5.20 22.82
N ASP A 203 -7.26 6.34 22.14
CA ASP A 203 -6.50 7.57 22.34
C ASP A 203 -6.80 8.17 23.73
N PRO A 204 -5.78 8.55 24.52
CA PRO A 204 -5.97 9.22 25.81
C PRO A 204 -6.65 10.59 25.68
N GLN A 205 -6.74 11.15 24.47
CA GLN A 205 -7.49 12.35 24.13
C GLN A 205 -8.68 12.01 23.19
N PRO A 206 -9.83 11.58 23.75
CA PRO A 206 -11.02 11.21 22.98
C PRO A 206 -11.56 12.31 22.06
N ASP A 207 -11.28 13.57 22.41
CA ASP A 207 -11.64 14.73 21.61
C ASP A 207 -10.97 14.70 20.23
N CYS A 208 -9.83 14.02 20.06
CA CYS A 208 -9.19 13.91 18.74
C CYS A 208 -10.12 13.23 17.72
N VAL A 209 -10.75 12.12 18.10
CA VAL A 209 -11.65 11.35 17.23
C VAL A 209 -12.95 12.13 16.97
N THR A 210 -13.52 12.76 18.01
CA THR A 210 -14.84 13.38 17.93
C THR A 210 -14.80 14.81 17.37
N LYS A 211 -13.80 15.62 17.75
CA LYS A 211 -13.66 17.02 17.33
C LYS A 211 -13.07 17.12 15.92
N TYR A 212 -12.01 16.36 15.63
CA TYR A 212 -11.34 16.42 14.32
C TYR A 212 -11.90 15.42 13.32
N LYS A 213 -12.83 14.54 13.74
CA LYS A 213 -13.50 13.55 12.89
C LYS A 213 -12.48 12.69 12.14
N MET A 214 -11.57 12.11 12.91
CA MET A 214 -10.51 11.24 12.44
C MET A 214 -10.65 9.87 13.10
N GLY A 215 -10.43 8.82 12.31
CA GLY A 215 -10.19 7.46 12.78
C GLY A 215 -8.82 7.05 12.31
#